data_AF-A0A2X1ZMV5-F1
#
_entry.id   AF-A0A2X1ZMV5-F1
#
_cell.length_a   1.000
_cell.length_b   1.000
_cell.length_c   1.000
_cell.angle_alpha   90.00
_cell.angle_beta   90.00
_cell.angle_gamma   90.00
#
_symmetry.space_group_name_H-M   'P 1'
#
loop_
_entity.id
_entity.type
_entity.pdbx_description
1 polymer ?
#
loop_
_entity_poly.entity_id
_entity_poly.type
_entity_poly.pdbx_seq_one_letter_code
_entity_poly.pdbx_strand_id
1 'polypeptide(L)'
;MKIYLFSVLVLSLSACAEKEPDITAILAQDAFAESYCDSGSVDYYDRSFASMITRHQIHISQLKDQLSTKNINQLNQAISEFNDTWASLIDSRNRSCKQNAICMYQNGQQGDKPELADQSCAKTLFEYDLTRLQLVEFYAEIERLEIHFN
;
A
#
# COMPACT_ATOMS: atom_id res chain seq x y z
N MET A 1 62.66 21.57 -33.12
CA MET A 1 62.70 20.16 -33.54
C MET A 1 61.61 19.42 -32.77
N LYS A 2 60.57 18.92 -33.44
CA LYS A 2 59.43 18.22 -32.83
C LYS A 2 59.81 16.75 -32.64
N ILE A 3 59.60 16.20 -31.44
CA ILE A 3 59.63 14.75 -31.21
C ILE A 3 58.29 14.38 -30.60
N TYR A 4 57.49 13.67 -31.38
CA TYR A 4 56.27 12.99 -30.97
C TYR A 4 56.69 11.67 -30.32
N LEU A 5 56.24 11.38 -29.10
CA LEU A 5 56.38 10.05 -28.52
C LEU A 5 55.03 9.55 -28.00
N PHE A 6 54.73 8.37 -28.52
CA PHE A 6 53.52 7.57 -28.50
C PHE A 6 52.84 7.36 -27.14
N SER A 7 51.53 7.37 -27.24
CA SER A 7 50.48 6.88 -26.35
C SER A 7 50.75 5.52 -25.71
N VAL A 8 50.55 5.43 -24.40
CA VAL A 8 50.01 4.22 -23.75
C VAL A 8 48.86 4.67 -22.85
N LEU A 9 47.65 4.61 -23.40
CA LEU A 9 46.41 4.82 -22.65
C LEU A 9 46.16 3.53 -21.88
N VAL A 10 46.49 3.53 -20.59
CA VAL A 10 46.13 2.44 -19.68
C VAL A 10 44.62 2.51 -19.46
N LEU A 11 43.88 1.73 -20.25
CA LEU A 11 42.47 1.46 -20.01
C LEU A 11 42.38 0.62 -18.73
N SER A 12 42.21 1.29 -17.59
CA SER A 12 41.78 0.66 -16.36
C SER A 12 40.40 0.06 -16.61
N LEU A 13 40.37 -1.26 -16.81
CA LEU A 13 39.20 -2.10 -16.68
C LEU A 13 38.67 -1.92 -15.25
N SER A 14 37.74 -0.99 -15.06
CA SER A 14 36.86 -1.02 -13.89
C SER A 14 36.00 -2.28 -14.05
N ALA A 15 36.48 -3.39 -13.52
CA ALA A 15 35.62 -4.51 -13.23
C ALA A 15 34.51 -3.96 -12.33
N CYS A 16 33.28 -3.94 -12.84
CA CYS A 16 32.10 -3.84 -11.99
C CYS A 16 32.14 -5.10 -11.12
N ALA A 17 32.81 -5.04 -9.97
CA ALA A 17 32.63 -6.01 -8.92
C ALA A 17 31.19 -5.80 -8.44
N GLU A 18 30.27 -6.54 -9.05
CA GLU A 18 28.90 -6.64 -8.60
C GLU A 18 28.98 -7.22 -7.18
N LYS A 19 28.83 -6.34 -6.19
CA LYS A 19 28.87 -6.73 -4.79
C LYS A 19 27.71 -7.70 -4.59
N GLU A 20 28.02 -8.94 -4.24
CA GLU A 20 26.97 -9.92 -3.93
C GLU A 20 26.00 -9.30 -2.92
N PRO A 21 24.69 -9.44 -3.14
CA PRO A 21 23.70 -8.86 -2.25
C PRO A 21 23.91 -9.41 -0.83
N ASP A 22 24.01 -8.51 0.13
CA ASP A 22 24.08 -8.87 1.55
C ASP A 22 22.71 -9.40 1.99
N ILE A 23 22.57 -10.72 1.97
CA ILE A 23 21.33 -11.42 2.31
C ILE A 23 20.87 -11.06 3.73
N THR A 24 21.81 -10.86 4.67
CA THR A 24 21.47 -10.50 6.06
C THR A 24 20.86 -9.10 6.11
N ALA A 25 21.39 -8.15 5.34
CA ALA A 25 20.82 -6.81 5.25
C ALA A 25 19.42 -6.81 4.61
N ILE A 26 19.18 -7.65 3.59
CA ILE A 26 17.86 -7.79 2.95
C ILE A 26 16.83 -8.34 3.94
N LEU A 27 17.18 -9.42 4.65
CA LEU A 27 16.27 -10.04 5.63
C LEU A 27 15.93 -9.10 6.78
N ALA A 28 16.90 -8.31 7.25
CA ALA A 28 16.67 -7.31 8.30
C ALA A 28 15.78 -6.15 7.83
N GLN A 29 15.92 -5.72 6.57
CA GLN A 29 15.04 -4.73 5.94
C GLN A 29 13.60 -5.26 5.83
N ASP A 30 13.44 -6.49 5.36
CA ASP A 30 12.11 -7.10 5.20
C ASP A 30 11.41 -7.28 6.55
N ALA A 31 12.14 -7.74 7.57
CA ALA A 31 11.61 -7.85 8.93
C ALA A 31 11.20 -6.49 9.52
N PHE A 32 11.98 -5.42 9.26
CA PHE A 32 11.59 -4.07 9.65
C PHE A 32 10.33 -3.61 8.91
N ALA A 33 10.25 -3.85 7.60
CA ALA A 33 9.09 -3.47 6.81
C ALA A 33 7.82 -4.21 7.25
N GLU A 34 7.91 -5.50 7.56
CA GLU A 34 6.81 -6.26 8.15
C GLU A 34 6.39 -5.66 9.49
N SER A 35 7.32 -5.48 10.43
CA SER A 35 7.01 -4.93 11.74
C SER A 35 6.45 -3.50 11.71
N TYR A 36 6.92 -2.65 10.79
CA TYR A 36 6.45 -1.27 10.64
C TYR A 36 5.06 -1.22 10.02
N CYS A 37 4.78 -2.12 9.07
CA CYS A 37 3.52 -2.14 8.33
C CYS A 37 2.42 -2.95 8.99
N ASP A 38 2.77 -3.81 9.95
CA ASP A 38 1.87 -4.59 10.79
C ASP A 38 1.14 -3.66 11.76
N SER A 39 0.12 -2.98 11.25
CA SER A 39 -0.67 -2.01 11.99
C SER A 39 -2.01 -2.63 12.35
N GLY A 40 -2.24 -2.90 13.63
CA GLY A 40 -3.55 -3.31 14.17
C GLY A 40 -4.71 -2.35 13.85
N SER A 41 -4.44 -1.17 13.28
CA SER A 41 -5.46 -0.25 12.75
C SER A 41 -6.07 -0.70 11.41
N VAL A 42 -5.31 -1.37 10.53
CA VAL A 42 -5.86 -1.95 9.28
C VAL A 42 -6.91 -3.00 9.62
N ASP A 43 -6.56 -3.83 10.60
CA ASP A 43 -7.41 -4.82 11.24
C ASP A 43 -8.78 -4.26 11.69
N TYR A 44 -8.83 -3.03 12.20
CA TYR A 44 -10.10 -2.39 12.59
C TYR A 44 -10.95 -2.01 11.37
N TYR A 45 -10.35 -1.38 10.35
CA TYR A 45 -11.06 -0.95 9.16
C TYR A 45 -11.55 -2.14 8.33
N ASP A 46 -10.74 -3.19 8.19
CA ASP A 46 -11.13 -4.42 7.50
C ASP A 46 -12.33 -5.09 8.17
N ARG A 47 -12.31 -5.21 9.50
CA ARG A 47 -13.46 -5.75 10.26
C ARG A 47 -14.70 -4.88 10.10
N SER A 48 -14.53 -3.56 10.13
CA SER A 48 -15.64 -2.60 10.01
C SER A 48 -16.26 -2.65 8.62
N PHE A 49 -15.44 -2.71 7.57
CA PHE A 49 -15.87 -2.86 6.20
C PHE A 49 -16.59 -4.18 5.97
N ALA A 50 -16.01 -5.30 6.42
CA ALA A 50 -16.63 -6.62 6.30
C ALA A 50 -18.01 -6.68 7.01
N SER A 51 -18.13 -6.06 8.18
CA SER A 51 -19.40 -5.93 8.89
C SER A 51 -20.43 -5.14 8.07
N MET A 52 -20.02 -4.00 7.50
CA MET A 52 -20.88 -3.18 6.65
C MET A 52 -21.37 -3.93 5.40
N ILE A 53 -20.48 -4.62 4.69
CA ILE A 53 -20.84 -5.44 3.52
C ILE A 53 -21.84 -6.54 3.91
N THR A 54 -21.61 -7.20 5.03
CA THR A 54 -22.53 -8.23 5.55
C THR A 54 -23.92 -7.66 5.81
N ARG A 55 -24.02 -6.47 6.43
CA ARG A 55 -25.31 -5.78 6.64
C ARG A 55 -26.02 -5.49 5.32
N HIS A 56 -25.31 -4.97 4.34
CA HIS A 56 -25.89 -4.69 3.02
C HIS A 56 -26.40 -5.97 2.33
N GLN A 57 -25.65 -7.07 2.39
CA GLN A 57 -26.09 -8.36 1.82
C GLN A 57 -27.37 -8.88 2.50
N ILE A 58 -27.47 -8.73 3.82
CA ILE A 58 -28.69 -9.07 4.57
C ILE A 58 -29.87 -8.21 4.10
N HIS A 59 -29.68 -6.90 3.96
CA HIS A 59 -30.72 -5.99 3.49
C HIS A 59 -31.18 -6.32 2.06
N ILE A 60 -30.25 -6.56 1.13
CA ILE A 60 -30.59 -6.97 -0.24
C ILE A 60 -31.41 -8.27 -0.24
N SER A 61 -31.07 -9.20 0.65
CA SER A 61 -31.79 -10.48 0.78
C SER A 61 -33.24 -10.29 1.25
N GLN A 62 -33.50 -9.31 2.12
CA GLN A 62 -34.84 -8.97 2.61
C GLN A 62 -35.71 -8.29 1.54
N LEU A 63 -35.09 -7.65 0.55
CA LEU A 63 -35.77 -6.96 -0.55
C LEU A 63 -36.14 -7.88 -1.73
N LYS A 64 -35.79 -9.18 -1.67
CA LYS A 64 -35.97 -10.13 -2.79
C LYS A 64 -37.40 -10.22 -3.32
N ASP A 65 -38.40 -10.11 -2.44
CA ASP A 65 -39.82 -10.18 -2.83
C ASP A 65 -40.39 -8.82 -3.26
N GLN A 66 -39.64 -7.73 -3.02
CA GLN A 66 -40.07 -6.35 -3.29
C GLN A 66 -39.45 -5.79 -4.59
N LEU A 67 -38.32 -6.35 -5.02
CA LEU A 67 -37.56 -5.89 -6.18
C LEU A 67 -37.56 -6.92 -7.29
N SER A 68 -37.41 -6.46 -8.52
CA SER A 68 -37.17 -7.38 -9.65
C SER A 68 -35.84 -8.12 -9.48
N THR A 69 -35.76 -9.32 -10.05
CA THR A 69 -34.50 -10.08 -10.09
C THR A 69 -33.35 -9.28 -10.71
N LYS A 70 -33.63 -8.45 -11.72
CA LYS A 70 -32.63 -7.55 -12.32
C LYS A 70 -32.05 -6.57 -11.29
N ASN A 71 -32.91 -5.94 -10.49
CA ASN A 71 -32.47 -4.97 -9.49
C ASN A 71 -31.66 -5.66 -8.38
N ILE A 72 -32.09 -6.85 -7.92
CA ILE A 72 -31.32 -7.64 -6.94
C ILE A 72 -29.94 -8.00 -7.49
N ASN A 73 -29.85 -8.41 -8.75
CA ASN A 73 -28.56 -8.72 -9.38
C ASN A 73 -27.65 -7.49 -9.47
N GLN A 74 -28.19 -6.32 -9.78
CA GLN A 74 -27.42 -5.07 -9.80
C GLN A 74 -26.90 -4.69 -8.42
N LEU A 75 -27.71 -4.86 -7.37
CA LEU A 75 -27.28 -4.61 -6.00
C LEU A 75 -26.17 -5.59 -5.56
N ASN A 76 -26.32 -6.88 -5.86
CA ASN A 76 -25.28 -7.87 -5.57
C ASN A 76 -23.98 -7.58 -6.34
N GLN A 77 -24.09 -7.14 -7.59
CA GLN A 77 -22.93 -6.73 -8.38
C GLN A 77 -22.21 -5.54 -7.74
N ALA A 78 -22.94 -4.50 -7.31
CA ALA A 78 -22.35 -3.35 -6.63
C ALA A 78 -21.61 -3.77 -5.35
N ILE A 79 -22.17 -4.69 -4.57
CA ILE A 79 -21.49 -5.25 -3.38
C ILE A 79 -20.20 -6.00 -3.76
N SER A 80 -20.20 -6.74 -4.87
CA SER A 80 -18.97 -7.38 -5.38
C SER A 80 -17.92 -6.33 -5.73
N GLU A 81 -18.31 -5.30 -6.49
CA GLU A 81 -17.42 -4.21 -6.89
C GLU A 81 -16.85 -3.45 -5.68
N PHE A 82 -17.63 -3.30 -4.60
CA PHE A 82 -17.14 -2.72 -3.35
C PHE A 82 -16.05 -3.57 -2.69
N ASN A 83 -16.24 -4.90 -2.63
CA ASN A 83 -15.23 -5.79 -2.07
C ASN A 83 -13.93 -5.78 -2.89
N ASP A 84 -14.05 -5.81 -4.22
CA ASP A 84 -12.90 -5.79 -5.13
C ASP A 84 -12.11 -4.48 -4.97
N THR A 85 -12.82 -3.35 -4.86
CA THR A 85 -12.21 -2.04 -4.64
C THR A 85 -11.51 -1.97 -3.28
N TRP A 86 -12.15 -2.47 -2.22
CA TRP A 86 -11.55 -2.53 -0.88
C TRP A 86 -10.24 -3.32 -0.89
N ALA A 87 -10.25 -4.52 -1.47
CA ALA A 87 -9.07 -5.37 -1.57
C ALA A 87 -7.93 -4.65 -2.33
N SER A 88 -8.26 -3.98 -3.43
CA SER A 88 -7.28 -3.20 -4.20
C SER A 88 -6.65 -2.07 -3.40
N LEU A 89 -7.44 -1.36 -2.60
CA LEU A 89 -6.98 -0.27 -1.74
C LEU A 89 -6.08 -0.77 -0.61
N ILE A 90 -6.43 -1.90 0.03
CA ILE A 90 -5.59 -2.55 1.05
C ILE A 90 -4.24 -2.97 0.46
N ASP A 91 -4.26 -3.59 -0.72
CA ASP A 91 -3.05 -3.96 -1.44
C ASP A 91 -2.17 -2.74 -1.78
N SER A 92 -2.79 -1.65 -2.23
CA SER A 92 -2.10 -0.39 -2.49
C SER A 92 -1.42 0.16 -1.24
N ARG A 93 -2.17 0.23 -0.13
CA ARG A 93 -1.67 0.67 1.18
C ARG A 93 -0.49 -0.19 1.64
N ASN A 94 -0.61 -1.51 1.52
CA ASN A 94 0.44 -2.42 1.99
C ASN A 94 1.72 -2.27 1.17
N ARG A 95 1.61 -2.07 -0.15
CA ARG A 95 2.77 -1.79 -1.00
C ARG A 95 3.43 -0.45 -0.66
N SER A 96 2.66 0.63 -0.55
CA SER A 96 3.19 1.96 -0.21
C SER A 96 3.81 1.99 1.19
N CYS A 97 3.23 1.28 2.16
CA CYS A 97 3.82 1.12 3.48
C CYS A 97 5.20 0.45 3.40
N LYS A 98 5.31 -0.69 2.70
CA LYS A 98 6.58 -1.41 2.54
C LYS A 98 7.64 -0.53 1.87
N GLN A 99 7.27 0.22 0.83
CA GLN A 99 8.17 1.16 0.16
C GLN A 99 8.69 2.24 1.12
N ASN A 100 7.80 2.81 1.95
CA ASN A 100 8.20 3.78 2.96
C ASN A 100 9.13 3.17 4.02
N ALA A 101 8.80 1.98 4.53
CA ALA A 101 9.62 1.29 5.52
C ALA A 101 11.01 0.94 4.99
N ILE A 102 11.10 0.49 3.73
CA ILE A 102 12.37 0.23 3.05
C ILE A 102 13.20 1.52 2.96
N CYS A 103 12.58 2.64 2.57
CA CYS A 103 13.27 3.94 2.53
C CYS A 103 13.81 4.33 3.91
N MET A 104 12.98 4.23 4.95
CA MET A 104 13.39 4.54 6.32
C MET A 104 14.56 3.66 6.77
N TYR A 105 14.52 2.36 6.47
CA TYR A 105 15.59 1.43 6.79
C TYR A 105 16.91 1.82 6.10
N GLN A 106 16.86 2.13 4.80
CA GLN A 106 18.04 2.51 4.02
C GLN A 106 18.66 3.83 4.48
N ASN A 107 17.85 4.74 5.03
CA ASN A 107 18.30 6.04 5.55
C ASN A 107 18.59 6.02 7.06
N GLY A 108 18.61 4.85 7.71
CA GLY A 108 18.93 4.72 9.14
C GLY A 108 17.87 5.31 10.07
N GLN A 109 16.62 5.41 9.61
CA GLN A 109 15.48 5.98 10.34
C GLN A 109 14.63 4.92 11.04
N GLN A 110 15.24 3.85 11.55
CA GLN A 110 14.50 2.72 12.13
C GLN A 110 13.90 2.99 13.53
N GLY A 111 13.99 4.21 14.07
CA GLY A 111 13.56 4.57 15.43
C GLY A 111 12.15 5.19 15.54
N ASP A 112 11.63 5.30 16.77
CA ASP A 112 10.25 5.68 17.11
C ASP A 112 9.84 7.15 16.83
N LYS A 113 10.62 7.91 16.06
CA LYS A 113 10.32 9.33 15.82
C LYS A 113 10.21 9.64 14.33
N PRO A 114 8.99 9.77 13.81
CA PRO A 114 8.73 10.43 12.53
C PRO A 114 9.00 11.95 12.60
N GLU A 115 9.29 12.48 13.79
CA GLU A 115 9.40 13.91 14.04
C GLU A 115 10.77 14.44 13.62
N LEU A 116 10.74 15.15 12.49
CA LEU A 116 11.85 15.66 11.67
C LEU A 116 12.28 14.65 10.60
N ALA A 117 11.35 14.41 9.67
CA ALA A 117 11.63 13.84 8.37
C ALA A 117 12.85 14.53 7.75
N ASP A 118 13.96 13.81 7.70
CA ASP A 118 14.88 13.96 6.58
C ASP A 118 14.04 13.91 5.28
N GLN A 119 14.31 14.81 4.34
CA GLN A 119 13.54 14.89 3.08
C GLN A 119 13.66 13.61 2.24
N SER A 120 14.61 12.72 2.58
CA SER A 120 14.94 11.49 1.87
C SER A 120 13.73 10.57 1.64
N CYS A 121 12.82 10.44 2.61
CA CYS A 121 11.64 9.55 2.50
C CYS A 121 10.29 10.27 2.43
N ALA A 122 10.27 11.60 2.28
CA ALA A 122 9.03 12.39 2.29
C ALA A 122 8.03 11.95 1.21
N LYS A 123 8.53 11.55 0.03
CA LYS A 123 7.69 11.06 -1.08
C LYS A 123 6.97 9.77 -0.72
N THR A 124 7.69 8.76 -0.23
CA THR A 124 7.10 7.45 0.10
C THR A 124 6.16 7.54 1.30
N LEU A 125 6.45 8.45 2.24
CA LEU A 125 5.55 8.74 3.35
C LEU A 125 4.24 9.36 2.85
N PHE A 126 4.32 10.37 1.97
CA PHE A 126 3.14 10.97 1.37
C PHE A 126 2.29 9.95 0.59
N GLU A 127 2.91 9.09 -0.21
CA GLU A 127 2.20 8.03 -0.95
C GLU A 127 1.51 7.05 0.01
N TYR A 128 2.18 6.66 1.10
CA TYR A 128 1.59 5.81 2.12
C TYR A 128 0.40 6.49 2.81
N ASP A 129 0.53 7.74 3.24
CA ASP A 129 -0.57 8.48 3.87
C ASP A 129 -1.75 8.69 2.92
N LEU A 130 -1.49 8.94 1.63
CA LEU A 130 -2.54 9.04 0.61
C LEU A 130 -3.34 7.75 0.49
N THR A 131 -2.69 6.59 0.42
CA THR A 131 -3.40 5.29 0.34
C THR A 131 -4.24 4.99 1.59
N ARG A 132 -3.80 5.45 2.76
CA ARG A 132 -4.59 5.33 4.00
C ARG A 132 -5.82 6.22 3.97
N LEU A 133 -5.69 7.45 3.46
CA LEU A 133 -6.81 8.37 3.29
C LEU A 133 -7.85 7.77 2.33
N GLN A 134 -7.41 7.23 1.19
CA GLN A 134 -8.30 6.60 0.22
C GLN A 134 -9.13 5.44 0.81
N LEU A 135 -8.54 4.61 1.67
CA LEU A 135 -9.27 3.56 2.38
C LEU A 135 -10.38 4.13 3.27
N VAL A 136 -10.08 5.17 4.04
CA VAL A 136 -11.03 5.82 4.94
C VAL A 136 -12.14 6.53 4.16
N GLU A 137 -11.79 7.23 3.08
CA GLU A 137 -12.75 7.90 2.21
C GLU A 137 -13.71 6.91 1.57
N PHE A 138 -13.19 5.82 1.00
CA PHE A 138 -14.01 4.78 0.40
C PHE A 138 -14.94 4.09 1.40
N TYR A 139 -14.44 3.79 2.61
CA TYR A 139 -15.29 3.31 3.70
C TYR A 139 -16.44 4.27 4.01
N ALA A 140 -16.12 5.57 4.19
CA ALA A 140 -17.10 6.59 4.51
C ALA A 140 -18.12 6.82 3.37
N GLU A 141 -17.71 6.66 2.11
CA GLU A 141 -18.61 6.73 0.96
C GLU A 141 -19.64 5.60 0.99
N ILE A 142 -19.22 4.36 1.23
CA ILE A 142 -20.16 3.23 1.29
C ILE A 142 -21.02 3.29 2.55
N GLU A 143 -20.47 3.75 3.68
CA GLU A 143 -21.26 3.96 4.90
C GLU A 143 -22.41 4.95 4.66
N ARG A 144 -22.17 6.03 3.90
CA ARG A 144 -23.21 6.99 3.51
C ARG A 144 -24.25 6.43 2.55
N LEU A 145 -23.94 5.34 1.83
CA LEU A 145 -24.90 4.63 0.99
C LEU A 145 -25.85 3.74 1.81
N GLU A 146 -25.65 3.60 3.14
CA GLU A 146 -26.60 2.87 3.98
C GLU A 146 -28.00 3.45 3.80
N ILE A 147 -28.87 2.62 3.23
CA ILE A 147 -30.28 2.94 3.06
C ILE A 147 -30.92 2.87 4.44
N HIS A 148 -31.16 4.03 5.06
CA HIS A 148 -31.95 4.13 6.28
C HIS A 148 -33.40 3.75 5.99
N PHE A 149 -33.78 2.52 6.33
CA PHE A 149 -35.18 2.12 6.42
C PHE A 149 -35.67 2.44 7.84
N ASN A 150 -36.54 3.45 7.95
CA ASN A 150 -37.41 3.65 9.11
C ASN A 150 -38.64 2.75 8.99
#